data_AF-A0A7V8XQ93-F1
#
_entry.id   AF-A0A7V8XQ93-F1
#
_cell.length_a   1.000
_cell.length_b   1.000
_cell.length_c   1.000
_cell.angle_alpha   90.00
_cell.angle_beta   90.00
_cell.angle_gamma   90.00
#
_symmetry.space_group_name_H-M   'P 1'
#
loop_
_entity.id
_entity.type
_entity.pdbx_description
1 polymer ?
#
loop_
_entity_poly.entity_id
_entity_poly.type
_entity_poly.pdbx_seq_one_letter_code
_entity_poly.pdbx_strand_id
1 'polypeptide(L)'
;MLALLRVPERPSDGESLTGLLNGTPPHVELDAYSESQYPLRFGWSPLRALRAGRYKLIEAPRAELYDLDRDPFEERNLYEERSDLARALAHRLTTFEGGLESRRRDNISDPTPSTELQQRLASLGYIGSGASRAPMDHHDLPDPKDCIDLFSNKSRAPSCANTGRGSWPVPIGQLFVKQPDSVSKQNP
;
A
#
# COMPACT_ATOMS: atom_id res chain seq x y z
N MET A 1 -6.66 23.28 -0.40
CA MET A 1 -7.99 23.92 -0.29
C MET A 1 -8.10 24.84 0.93
N LEU A 2 -7.60 24.42 2.10
CA LEU A 2 -7.63 25.22 3.34
C LEU A 2 -6.91 26.57 3.21
N ALA A 3 -5.69 26.60 2.64
CA ALA A 3 -4.97 27.85 2.35
C ALA A 3 -5.73 28.82 1.44
N LEU A 4 -6.47 28.30 0.44
CA LEU A 4 -7.28 29.13 -0.46
C LEU A 4 -8.43 29.80 0.30
N LEU A 5 -8.97 29.10 1.30
CA LEU A 5 -10.04 29.60 2.18
C LEU A 5 -9.49 30.39 3.39
N ARG A 6 -8.18 30.60 3.50
CA ARG A 6 -7.50 31.26 4.64
C ARG A 6 -7.85 30.64 6.00
N VAL A 7 -8.15 29.34 6.01
CA VAL A 7 -8.34 28.56 7.23
C VAL A 7 -6.96 28.12 7.72
N PRO A 8 -6.67 28.20 9.04
CA PRO A 8 -5.40 27.72 9.58
C PRO A 8 -5.20 26.24 9.22
N GLU A 9 -4.04 25.92 8.67
CA GLU A 9 -3.71 24.55 8.30
C GLU A 9 -3.48 23.71 9.55
N ARG A 10 -4.09 22.53 9.59
CA ARG A 10 -3.78 21.51 10.59
C ARG A 10 -2.56 20.72 10.13
N PRO A 11 -1.81 20.07 11.05
CA PRO A 11 -0.76 19.15 10.67
C PRO A 11 -1.32 18.13 9.67
N SER A 12 -0.79 18.13 8.45
CA SER A 12 -1.19 17.23 7.39
C SER A 12 0.02 16.89 6.53
N ASP A 13 -0.01 15.74 5.89
CA ASP A 13 1.07 15.31 4.99
C ASP A 13 0.98 15.98 3.60
N GLY A 14 -0.05 16.79 3.37
CA GLY A 14 -0.25 17.52 2.11
C GLY A 14 0.40 18.89 2.13
N GLU A 15 1.05 19.23 1.02
CA GLU A 15 1.61 20.57 0.76
C GLU A 15 0.65 21.44 -0.04
N SER A 16 0.64 22.74 0.25
CA SER A 16 -0.31 23.66 -0.34
C SER A 16 0.13 24.10 -1.73
N LEU A 17 -0.64 23.74 -2.76
CA LEU A 17 -0.35 24.09 -4.16
C LEU A 17 -0.86 25.47 -4.58
N THR A 18 -1.35 26.30 -3.67
CA THR A 18 -1.88 27.64 -3.99
C THR A 18 -0.81 28.56 -4.59
N GLY A 19 0.46 28.37 -4.23
CA GLY A 19 1.59 29.06 -4.86
C GLY A 19 1.67 28.80 -6.38
N LEU A 20 1.46 27.55 -6.81
CA LEU A 20 1.47 27.19 -8.23
C LEU A 20 0.31 27.85 -8.99
N LEU A 21 -0.88 27.92 -8.37
CA LEU A 21 -2.05 28.58 -8.95
C LEU A 21 -1.83 30.10 -9.14
N ASN A 22 -1.02 30.71 -8.28
CA ASN A 22 -0.71 32.14 -8.33
C ASN A 22 0.50 32.47 -9.22
N GLY A 23 1.02 31.50 -9.99
CA GLY A 23 2.13 31.71 -10.92
C GLY A 23 3.52 31.65 -10.29
N THR A 24 3.65 31.20 -9.04
CA THR A 24 4.96 30.91 -8.45
C THR A 24 5.54 29.67 -9.15
N PRO A 25 6.79 29.74 -9.68
CA PRO A 25 7.35 28.66 -10.48
C PRO A 25 7.46 27.33 -9.69
N PRO A 26 7.37 26.18 -10.40
CA PRO A 26 7.37 24.86 -9.79
C PRO A 26 8.78 24.49 -9.32
N HIS A 27 9.12 24.88 -8.10
CA HIS A 27 10.30 24.38 -7.39
C HIS A 27 9.93 23.82 -6.03
N VAL A 28 8.78 23.15 -5.96
CA VAL A 28 8.53 22.22 -4.86
C VAL A 28 8.80 20.85 -5.44
N GLU A 29 10.05 20.37 -5.28
CA GLU A 29 10.39 18.96 -5.49
C GLU A 29 9.66 18.15 -4.42
N LEU A 30 8.36 17.98 -4.61
CA LEU A 30 7.50 17.22 -3.72
C LEU A 30 7.70 15.74 -4.01
N ASP A 31 8.15 15.03 -3.00
CA ASP A 31 8.09 13.58 -3.00
C ASP A 31 6.63 13.15 -2.83
N ALA A 32 6.18 12.22 -3.67
CA ALA A 32 4.86 11.61 -3.56
C ALA A 32 5.00 10.15 -3.13
N TYR A 33 4.40 9.82 -1.98
CA TYR A 33 4.30 8.46 -1.48
C TYR A 33 2.98 7.82 -1.95
N SER A 34 3.02 6.54 -2.28
CA SER A 34 1.83 5.73 -2.54
C SER A 34 2.01 4.31 -2.04
N GLU A 35 0.95 3.69 -1.53
CA GLU A 35 0.97 2.32 -1.02
C GLU A 35 -0.26 1.53 -1.45
N SER A 36 -0.10 0.20 -1.50
CA SER A 36 -1.20 -0.74 -1.65
C SER A 36 -1.02 -1.91 -0.69
N GLN A 37 -1.86 -1.94 0.34
CA GLN A 37 -1.96 -3.06 1.30
C GLN A 37 -2.94 -4.14 0.84
N TYR A 38 -3.66 -3.91 -0.26
CA TYR A 38 -4.65 -4.85 -0.78
C TYR A 38 -4.12 -6.27 -1.05
N PRO A 39 -2.89 -6.44 -1.60
CA PRO A 39 -2.31 -7.78 -1.81
C PRO A 39 -2.23 -8.66 -0.56
N LEU A 40 -2.15 -8.06 0.64
CA LEU A 40 -2.14 -8.81 1.90
C LEU A 40 -3.39 -9.66 2.10
N ARG A 41 -4.52 -9.30 1.47
CA ARG A 41 -5.78 -10.06 1.51
C ARG A 41 -5.66 -11.44 0.87
N PHE A 42 -4.68 -11.62 -0.02
CA PHE A 42 -4.39 -12.87 -0.72
C PHE A 42 -3.09 -13.53 -0.25
N GLY A 43 -2.46 -12.99 0.81
CA GLY A 43 -1.18 -13.47 1.31
C GLY A 43 0.03 -13.06 0.46
N TRP A 44 -0.10 -12.02 -0.36
CA TRP A 44 1.00 -11.48 -1.18
C TRP A 44 1.63 -10.25 -0.54
N SER A 45 2.81 -9.86 -1.02
CA SER A 45 3.51 -8.67 -0.54
C SER A 45 2.71 -7.41 -0.82
N PRO A 46 2.56 -6.49 0.17
CA PRO A 46 2.12 -5.13 -0.10
C PRO A 46 3.10 -4.43 -1.04
N LEU A 47 2.64 -3.34 -1.65
CA LEU A 47 3.45 -2.50 -2.53
C LEU A 47 3.58 -1.10 -1.95
N ARG A 48 4.74 -0.50 -2.12
CA ARG A 48 5.01 0.88 -1.74
C ARG A 48 5.77 1.57 -2.86
N ALA A 49 5.59 2.85 -3.02
CA ALA A 49 6.30 3.60 -4.03
C ALA A 49 6.59 5.03 -3.60
N LEU A 50 7.73 5.53 -4.06
CA LEU A 50 8.15 6.91 -3.91
C LEU A 50 8.41 7.51 -5.28
N ARG A 51 7.73 8.60 -5.60
CA ARG A 51 8.07 9.44 -6.74
C ARG A 51 8.83 10.67 -6.26
N ALA A 52 10.07 10.80 -6.71
CA ALA A 52 10.92 11.96 -6.44
C ALA A 52 11.28 12.61 -7.79
N GLY A 53 10.62 13.72 -8.10
CA GLY A 53 10.74 14.39 -9.39
C GLY A 53 10.33 13.46 -10.56
N ARG A 54 11.30 13.18 -11.44
CA ARG A 54 11.11 12.30 -12.62
C ARG A 54 11.23 10.82 -12.33
N TYR A 55 11.82 10.43 -11.20
CA TYR A 55 12.05 9.02 -10.90
C TYR A 55 10.96 8.49 -9.97
N LYS A 56 10.55 7.24 -10.23
CA LYS A 56 9.62 6.50 -9.40
C LYS A 56 10.27 5.19 -8.99
N LEU A 57 10.41 4.98 -7.68
CA LEU A 57 10.79 3.71 -7.09
C LEU A 57 9.51 2.97 -6.67
N ILE A 58 9.42 1.68 -6.98
CA ILE A 58 8.41 0.77 -6.43
C ILE A 58 9.13 -0.30 -5.62
N GLU A 59 8.89 -0.32 -4.32
CA GLU A 59 9.31 -1.36 -3.40
C GLU A 59 8.30 -2.51 -3.45
N ALA A 60 8.80 -3.66 -3.89
CA ALA A 60 8.11 -4.93 -4.03
C ALA A 60 9.16 -6.04 -3.91
N PRO A 61 8.77 -7.32 -3.76
CA PRO A 61 9.73 -8.43 -3.75
C PRO A 61 10.65 -8.40 -4.98
N ARG A 62 10.11 -8.10 -6.16
CA ARG A 62 10.91 -7.64 -7.30
C ARG A 62 10.83 -6.12 -7.41
N ALA A 63 11.87 -5.44 -6.92
CA ALA A 63 11.96 -3.98 -6.89
C ALA A 63 12.12 -3.36 -8.29
N GLU A 64 11.58 -2.14 -8.45
CA GLU A 64 11.50 -1.48 -9.75
C GLU A 64 11.84 0.02 -9.65
N LEU A 65 12.54 0.52 -10.66
CA LEU A 65 12.87 1.94 -10.79
C LEU A 65 12.55 2.42 -12.21
N TYR A 66 11.77 3.49 -12.32
CA TYR A 66 11.38 4.07 -13.61
C TYR A 66 11.75 5.55 -13.71
N ASP A 67 11.98 5.98 -14.94
CA ASP A 67 12.23 7.37 -15.32
C ASP A 67 11.03 7.90 -16.10
N LEU A 68 10.07 8.51 -15.40
CA LEU A 68 8.76 8.89 -15.94
C LEU A 68 8.83 9.97 -17.03
N ASP A 69 9.92 10.73 -17.12
CA ASP A 69 10.11 11.71 -18.20
C ASP A 69 10.41 11.03 -19.54
N ARG A 70 11.09 9.88 -19.50
CA ARG A 70 11.49 9.13 -20.71
C ARG A 70 10.62 7.91 -20.96
N ASP A 71 10.03 7.37 -19.92
CA ASP A 71 9.23 6.15 -19.91
C ASP A 71 7.97 6.38 -19.06
N PRO A 72 6.99 7.14 -19.58
CA PRO A 72 5.75 7.43 -18.87
C PRO A 72 4.84 6.20 -18.71
N PHE A 73 5.12 5.13 -19.46
CA PHE A 73 4.38 3.87 -19.42
C PHE A 73 5.03 2.82 -18.51
N GLU A 74 6.16 3.14 -17.89
CA GLU A 74 6.86 2.27 -16.93
C GLU A 74 7.22 0.90 -17.55
N GLU A 75 7.65 0.90 -18.81
CA GLU A 75 7.97 -0.32 -19.57
C GLU A 75 9.38 -0.87 -19.26
N ARG A 76 10.33 -0.01 -18.90
CA ARG A 76 11.73 -0.39 -18.68
C ARG A 76 12.15 -0.17 -17.24
N ASN A 77 12.31 -1.28 -16.53
CA ASN A 77 12.88 -1.26 -15.18
C ASN A 77 14.39 -0.95 -15.21
N LEU A 78 14.78 0.17 -14.59
CA LEU A 78 16.15 0.67 -14.48
C LEU A 78 16.82 0.30 -13.14
N TYR A 79 16.19 -0.53 -12.31
CA TYR A 79 16.65 -0.81 -10.93
C TYR A 79 18.10 -1.31 -10.88
N GLU A 80 18.42 -2.33 -11.69
CA GLU A 80 19.78 -2.89 -11.79
C GLU A 80 20.76 -1.92 -12.46
N GLU A 81 20.33 -1.22 -13.51
CA GLU A 81 21.16 -0.28 -14.26
C GLU A 81 21.54 0.96 -13.43
N ARG A 82 20.70 1.34 -12.47
CA ARG A 82 20.85 2.54 -11.63
C ARG A 82 20.69 2.21 -10.14
N SER A 83 21.36 1.16 -9.70
CA SER A 83 21.28 0.63 -8.33
C SER A 83 21.59 1.67 -7.24
N ASP A 84 22.55 2.58 -7.48
CA ASP A 84 22.85 3.67 -6.54
C ASP A 84 21.68 4.63 -6.34
N LEU A 85 21.00 5.00 -7.43
CA LEU A 85 19.81 5.84 -7.38
C LEU A 85 18.65 5.11 -6.73
N ALA A 86 18.45 3.83 -7.08
CA ALA A 86 17.43 2.99 -6.49
C ALA A 86 17.58 2.90 -4.97
N ARG A 87 18.80 2.64 -4.48
CA ARG A 87 19.13 2.59 -3.05
C ARG A 87 18.93 3.94 -2.35
N ALA A 88 19.28 5.05 -3.00
CA ALA A 88 19.04 6.38 -2.46
C ALA A 88 17.54 6.67 -2.29
N LEU A 89 16.72 6.31 -3.29
CA LEU A 89 15.27 6.45 -3.21
C LEU A 89 14.65 5.49 -2.18
N ALA A 90 15.17 4.28 -2.04
CA ALA A 90 14.71 3.31 -1.04
C ALA A 90 14.97 3.84 0.38
N HIS A 91 16.15 4.43 0.63
CA HIS A 91 16.43 5.09 1.89
C HIS A 91 15.51 6.30 2.15
N ARG A 92 15.20 7.09 1.11
CA ARG A 92 14.23 8.19 1.25
C ARG A 92 12.83 7.68 1.59
N LEU A 93 12.41 6.57 0.97
CA LEU A 93 11.12 5.91 1.24
C LEU A 93 11.03 5.48 2.70
N THR A 94 12.02 4.75 3.22
CA THR A 94 12.03 4.30 4.62
C THR A 94 12.09 5.46 5.61
N THR A 95 12.80 6.54 5.26
CA THR A 95 12.84 7.77 6.08
C THR A 95 11.46 8.45 6.11
N PHE A 96 10.77 8.51 4.97
CA PHE A 96 9.43 9.09 4.86
C PHE A 96 8.41 8.30 5.70
N GLU A 97 8.43 6.98 5.62
CA GLU A 97 7.62 6.09 6.46
C GLU A 97 7.89 6.35 7.95
N GLY A 98 9.16 6.29 8.39
CA GLY A 98 9.50 6.55 9.80
C GLY A 98 8.97 7.91 10.32
N GLY A 99 8.95 8.93 9.45
CA GLY A 99 8.31 10.22 9.73
C GLY A 99 6.78 10.13 9.86
N LEU A 100 6.11 9.42 8.95
CA LEU A 100 4.67 9.18 8.97
C LEU A 100 4.24 8.41 10.22
N GLU A 101 4.92 7.33 10.58
CA GLU A 101 4.63 6.57 11.80
C GLU A 101 4.84 7.40 13.06
N SER A 102 5.86 8.26 13.10
CA SER A 102 6.09 9.17 14.22
C SER A 102 4.95 10.17 14.37
N ARG A 103 4.52 10.82 13.28
CA ARG A 103 3.37 11.73 13.28
C ARG A 103 2.07 11.03 13.66
N ARG A 104 1.85 9.79 13.20
CA ARG A 104 0.68 8.98 13.59
C ARG A 104 0.68 8.74 15.10
N ARG A 105 1.82 8.38 15.70
CA ARG A 105 1.93 8.21 17.16
C ARG A 105 1.64 9.50 17.92
N ASP A 106 2.18 10.63 17.48
CA ASP A 106 1.98 11.93 18.12
C ASP A 106 0.52 12.41 18.03
N ASN A 107 -0.15 12.10 16.91
CA ASN A 107 -1.56 12.43 16.68
C ASN A 107 -2.52 11.51 17.46
N ILE A 108 -2.11 10.27 17.79
CA ILE A 108 -2.80 9.42 18.76
C ILE A 108 -2.41 9.90 20.18
N SER A 109 -2.84 11.11 20.51
CA SER A 109 -2.88 11.62 21.89
C SER A 109 -4.22 11.31 22.56
N ASP A 110 -5.04 10.43 21.96
CA ASP A 110 -6.24 9.90 22.63
C ASP A 110 -5.81 9.03 23.82
N PRO A 111 -6.45 9.18 24.99
CA PRO A 111 -6.09 8.41 26.17
C PRO A 111 -6.19 6.93 25.85
N THR A 112 -5.11 6.18 26.13
CA THR A 112 -5.11 4.72 26.10
C THR A 112 -6.43 4.24 26.70
N PRO A 113 -7.31 3.57 25.92
CA PRO A 113 -8.66 3.28 26.39
C PRO A 113 -8.56 2.50 27.69
N SER A 114 -9.27 2.96 28.71
CA SER A 114 -9.25 2.32 30.02
C SER A 114 -9.54 0.82 29.86
N THR A 115 -8.96 0.00 30.73
CA THR A 115 -9.17 -1.46 30.71
C THR A 115 -10.67 -1.81 30.71
N GLU A 116 -11.49 -0.98 31.36
CA GLU A 116 -12.94 -1.12 31.38
C GLU A 116 -13.60 -0.84 30.01
N LEU A 117 -13.17 0.21 29.30
CA LEU A 117 -13.65 0.49 27.94
C LEU A 117 -13.26 -0.63 26.97
N GLN A 118 -12.04 -1.16 27.09
CA GLN A 118 -11.60 -2.32 26.30
C GLN A 118 -12.47 -3.55 26.58
N GLN A 119 -12.76 -3.86 27.85
CA GLN A 119 -13.63 -4.98 28.22
C GLN A 119 -15.07 -4.81 27.70
N ARG A 120 -15.62 -3.60 27.76
CA ARG A 120 -16.94 -3.29 27.19
C ARG A 120 -16.96 -3.47 25.68
N LEU A 121 -15.96 -2.95 24.97
CA LEU A 121 -15.83 -3.14 23.52
C LEU A 121 -15.61 -4.61 23.13
N ALA A 122 -14.87 -5.38 23.94
CA ALA A 122 -14.72 -6.82 23.77
C ALA A 122 -16.03 -7.57 23.97
N SER A 123 -16.82 -7.21 25.00
CA SER A 123 -18.14 -7.79 25.26
C SER A 123 -19.17 -7.53 24.15
N LEU A 124 -19.00 -6.41 23.44
CA LEU A 124 -19.80 -6.04 22.27
C LEU A 124 -19.27 -6.61 20.95
N GLY A 125 -18.13 -7.34 20.98
CA GLY A 125 -17.51 -7.92 19.80
C GLY A 125 -16.76 -6.93 18.90
N TYR A 126 -16.56 -5.68 19.32
CA TYR A 126 -15.80 -4.67 18.56
C TYR A 126 -14.28 -4.84 18.69
N ILE A 127 -13.81 -5.48 19.76
CA ILE A 127 -12.41 -5.92 19.86
C ILE A 127 -12.35 -7.39 19.45
N GLY A 128 -12.11 -7.63 18.16
CA GLY A 128 -11.56 -8.90 17.73
C GLY A 128 -10.15 -9.04 18.29
N SER A 129 -9.77 -10.23 18.77
CA SER A 129 -8.39 -10.53 19.17
C SER A 129 -7.50 -10.46 17.93
N GLY A 130 -7.13 -9.25 17.53
CA GLY A 130 -6.09 -8.99 16.56
C GLY A 130 -4.79 -9.25 17.29
N ALA A 131 -4.27 -10.47 17.18
CA ALA A 131 -2.90 -10.75 17.55
C ALA A 131 -2.04 -9.66 16.93
N SER A 132 -1.26 -8.94 17.74
CA SER A 132 -0.20 -8.06 17.26
C SER A 132 0.65 -8.91 16.34
N ARG A 133 0.43 -8.78 15.03
CA ARG A 133 1.18 -9.56 14.05
C ARG A 133 2.61 -9.03 14.17
N ALA A 134 3.53 -9.91 14.55
CA ALA A 134 4.95 -9.58 14.54
C ALA A 134 5.28 -8.92 13.18
N PRO A 135 6.24 -7.98 13.12
CA PRO A 135 6.69 -7.44 11.85
C PRO A 135 7.08 -8.63 10.97
N MET A 136 6.25 -8.92 9.97
CA MET A 136 6.61 -9.90 8.96
C MET A 136 7.40 -9.14 7.92
N ASP A 137 8.59 -9.61 7.58
CA ASP A 137 9.32 -9.07 6.44
C ASP A 137 8.48 -9.32 5.20
N HIS A 138 7.86 -8.25 4.73
CA HIS A 138 6.93 -8.28 3.62
C HIS A 138 7.60 -8.74 2.32
N HIS A 139 8.93 -8.66 2.25
CA HIS A 139 9.76 -9.19 1.17
C HIS A 139 9.70 -10.72 1.04
N ASP A 140 9.35 -11.46 2.09
CA ASP A 140 9.22 -12.92 2.05
C ASP A 140 7.86 -13.38 1.49
N LEU A 141 6.94 -12.44 1.27
CA LEU A 141 5.65 -12.73 0.66
C LEU A 141 5.77 -12.76 -0.88
N PRO A 142 4.98 -13.59 -1.56
CA PRO A 142 4.96 -13.63 -3.02
C PRO A 142 4.69 -12.25 -3.63
N ASP A 143 5.35 -11.97 -4.76
CA ASP A 143 5.12 -10.73 -5.50
C ASP A 143 3.71 -10.75 -6.11
N PRO A 144 2.86 -9.72 -5.85
CA PRO A 144 1.54 -9.64 -6.47
C PRO A 144 1.58 -9.63 -8.01
N LYS A 145 2.68 -9.20 -8.63
CA LYS A 145 2.85 -9.18 -10.09
C LYS A 145 2.92 -10.59 -10.69
N ASP A 146 3.47 -11.56 -9.96
CA ASP A 146 3.52 -12.95 -10.42
C ASP A 146 2.18 -13.67 -10.16
N CYS A 147 1.44 -13.24 -9.14
CA CYS A 147 0.18 -13.88 -8.75
C CYS A 147 -1.06 -13.27 -9.44
N ILE A 148 -0.99 -12.05 -9.98
CA ILE A 148 -2.13 -11.43 -10.69
C ILE A 148 -2.41 -12.11 -12.03
N ASP A 149 -1.38 -12.59 -12.72
CA ASP A 149 -1.53 -13.35 -13.95
C ASP A 149 -2.27 -14.68 -13.70
N LEU A 150 -2.02 -15.32 -12.55
CA LEU A 150 -2.74 -16.52 -12.10
C LEU A 150 -4.20 -16.24 -11.74
N PHE A 151 -4.51 -15.02 -11.27
CA PHE A 151 -5.87 -14.63 -10.93
C PHE A 151 -6.71 -14.30 -12.18
N SER A 152 -6.09 -13.72 -13.20
CA SER A 152 -6.77 -13.33 -14.45
C SER A 152 -7.09 -14.53 -15.35
N ASN A 153 -6.21 -15.54 -15.37
CA ASN A 153 -6.40 -16.73 -16.18
C ASN A 153 -7.18 -17.79 -15.39
N LYS A 154 -8.46 -17.97 -15.72
CA LYS A 154 -9.31 -19.01 -15.14
C LYS A 154 -8.63 -20.39 -15.29
N SER A 155 -8.27 -21.01 -14.15
CA SER A 155 -7.98 -22.44 -13.92
C SER A 155 -6.52 -22.82 -13.58
N ARG A 156 -6.38 -23.54 -12.46
CA ARG A 156 -5.23 -24.30 -11.94
C ARG A 156 -4.05 -23.49 -11.41
N ALA A 157 -4.05 -23.37 -10.08
CA ALA A 157 -2.87 -23.09 -9.28
C ALA A 157 -1.73 -24.09 -9.59
N PRO A 158 -0.50 -23.59 -9.66
CA PRO A 158 0.50 -23.90 -8.67
C PRO A 158 0.45 -22.78 -7.61
N SER A 159 0.45 -23.16 -6.35
CA SER A 159 0.68 -22.25 -5.23
C SER A 159 1.77 -21.25 -5.60
N CYS A 160 1.55 -19.95 -5.38
CA CYS A 160 2.63 -18.97 -5.27
C CYS A 160 3.50 -19.41 -4.08
N ALA A 161 4.37 -20.39 -4.32
CA ALA A 161 5.13 -21.10 -3.32
C ALA A 161 6.43 -20.35 -3.11
N ASN A 162 6.54 -19.73 -1.95
CA ASN A 162 7.80 -19.30 -1.41
C ASN A 162 8.72 -20.53 -1.26
N THR A 163 9.74 -20.67 -2.11
CA THR A 163 10.85 -21.61 -1.86
C THR A 163 11.73 -21.05 -0.73
N GLY A 164 11.22 -21.13 0.50
CA GLY A 164 11.87 -20.57 1.67
C GLY A 164 11.06 -20.78 2.94
N ARG A 165 11.03 -22.02 3.44
CA ARG A 165 10.65 -22.46 4.81
C ARG A 165 9.59 -21.62 5.54
N GLY A 166 8.38 -22.17 5.63
CA GLY A 166 7.40 -21.80 6.65
C GLY A 166 5.98 -22.04 6.19
N SER A 167 5.44 -23.23 6.47
CA SER A 167 4.07 -23.60 6.12
C SER A 167 3.05 -22.63 6.74
N TRP A 168 2.25 -21.96 5.91
CA TRP A 168 0.97 -21.38 6.33
C TRP A 168 -0.19 -22.09 5.62
N PRO A 169 -1.23 -22.53 6.34
CA PRO A 169 -2.41 -23.13 5.73
C PRO A 169 -3.45 -22.03 5.50
N VAL A 170 -3.65 -21.63 4.25
CA VAL A 170 -4.98 -21.15 3.84
C VAL A 170 -5.31 -21.86 2.52
N PRO A 171 -6.19 -22.87 2.51
CA PRO A 171 -6.67 -23.40 1.24
C PRO A 171 -7.49 -22.30 0.57
N ILE A 172 -7.11 -21.93 -0.66
CA ILE A 172 -7.91 -21.07 -1.57
C ILE A 172 -9.07 -21.90 -2.13
N GLY A 173 -9.84 -22.52 -1.24
CA GLY A 173 -11.01 -23.32 -1.55
C GLY A 173 -12.18 -22.81 -0.72
N GLN A 174 -13.19 -22.28 -1.41
CA GLN A 174 -14.47 -21.80 -0.88
C GLN A 174 -14.52 -20.33 -0.41
N LEU A 175 -14.42 -19.42 -1.37
CA LEU A 175 -15.21 -18.17 -1.31
C LEU A 175 -15.79 -17.85 -2.69
N PHE A 176 -16.39 -18.87 -3.32
CA PHE A 176 -17.38 -18.65 -4.36
C PHE A 176 -18.75 -18.78 -3.70
N VAL A 177 -19.19 -17.70 -3.04
CA VAL A 177 -20.61 -17.55 -2.70
C VAL A 177 -21.33 -17.51 -4.04
N LYS A 178 -21.99 -18.62 -4.35
CA LYS A 178 -22.91 -18.81 -5.46
C LYS A 178 -23.96 -17.69 -5.39
N GLN A 179 -23.79 -16.63 -6.18
CA GLN A 179 -24.86 -15.68 -6.41
C GLN A 179 -25.98 -16.45 -7.16
N PRO A 180 -27.21 -16.53 -6.63
CA PRO A 180 -28.31 -17.11 -7.40
C PRO A 180 -28.67 -16.16 -8.55
N ASP A 181 -28.52 -16.67 -9.77
CA ASP A 181 -28.92 -16.03 -11.02
C ASP A 181 -30.37 -15.55 -10.93
N SER A 182 -30.57 -14.25 -11.15
CA SER A 182 -31.89 -13.64 -11.26
C SER A 182 -32.24 -13.42 -12.73
N VAL A 183 -33.24 -14.20 -13.17
CA VAL A 183 -34.28 -13.92 -14.18
C VAL A 183 -33.90 -14.02 -15.67
N SER A 184 -34.50 -15.01 -16.34
CA SER A 184 -35.12 -14.79 -17.66
C SER A 184 -36.38 -15.63 -17.87
N LYS A 185 -37.52 -14.93 -17.97
CA LYS A 185 -38.72 -15.16 -18.80
C LYS A 185 -39.22 -16.59 -19.04
N GLN A 186 -40.49 -16.83 -18.71
CA GLN A 186 -41.49 -17.32 -19.68
C GLN A 186 -42.93 -17.15 -19.15
N ASN A 187 -43.72 -16.39 -19.91
CA ASN A 187 -45.18 -16.36 -19.89
C ASN A 187 -45.69 -17.39 -20.92
N PRO A 188 -46.89 -17.95 -20.72
CA PRO A 188 -47.94 -17.70 -21.70
C PRO A 188 -49.21 -17.09 -21.11
#